data_AF-A0A6B1FMH9-F1
#
_entry.id   AF-A0A6B1FMH9-F1
#
_cell.length_a   1.000
_cell.length_b   1.000
_cell.length_c   1.000
_cell.angle_alpha   90.00
_cell.angle_beta   90.00
_cell.angle_gamma   90.00
#
_symmetry.space_group_name_H-M   'P 1'
#
loop_
_entity.id
_entity.type
_entity.pdbx_description
1 polymer ?
#
loop_
_entity_poly.entity_id
_entity_poly.type
_entity_poly.pdbx_seq_one_letter_code
_entity_poly.pdbx_strand_id
1 'polypeptide(L)' 'MLESVRRSLGLQPADFGEARPVGGGCINHGVRLATGAGDFFLKWNSRADERFFRIEAEGLAALAG' A
#
# COMPACT_ATOMS: atom_id res chain seq x y z
N MET A 1 -4.94 7.93 5.06
CA MET A 1 -4.33 6.66 4.63
C MET A 1 -5.35 5.74 3.97
N LEU A 2 -6.28 5.11 4.69
CA LEU A 2 -7.33 4.27 4.08
C LEU A 2 -8.19 5.03 3.05
N GLU A 3 -8.48 6.31 3.30
CA GLU A 3 -9.21 7.15 2.34
C GLU A 3 -8.45 7.38 1.02
N SER A 4 -7.12 7.54 1.09
CA SER A 4 -6.28 7.66 -0.10
C SER A 4 -6.27 6.36 -0.91
N VAL A 5 -6.21 5.21 -0.23
CA VAL A 5 -6.29 3.88 -0.87
C VAL A 5 -7.65 3.70 -1.55
N ARG A 6 -8.74 4.05 -0.86
CA ARG A 6 -10.10 4.01 -1.41
C ARG A 6 -10.23 4.81 -2.69
N ARG A 7 -9.74 6.04 -2.69
CA ARG A 7 -9.79 6.92 -3.85
C ARG A 7 -8.98 6.36 -5.03
N SER A 8 -7.77 5.88 -4.76
CA SER A 8 -6.88 5.35 -5.81
C SER A 8 -7.38 4.04 -6.43
N LEU A 9 -8.06 3.20 -5.65
CA LEU A 9 -8.58 1.91 -6.11
C LEU A 9 -10.05 1.96 -6.54
N GLY A 10 -10.74 3.10 -6.37
CA GLY A 10 -12.17 3.23 -6.64
C GLY A 10 -13.06 2.41 -5.69
N LEU A 11 -12.57 2.09 -4.48
CA LEU A 11 -13.22 1.18 -3.53
C LEU A 11 -14.05 1.91 -2.47
N GLN A 12 -15.20 1.35 -2.14
CA GLN A 12 -16.07 1.73 -1.04
C GLN A 12 -15.63 1.03 0.26
N PRO A 13 -16.05 1.51 1.46
CA PRO A 13 -15.59 0.91 2.71
C PRO A 13 -16.06 -0.54 2.85
N ALA A 14 -17.21 -0.88 2.26
CA ALA A 14 -17.74 -2.23 2.21
C ALA A 14 -16.88 -3.19 1.37
N ASP A 15 -16.02 -2.66 0.50
CA ASP A 15 -15.13 -3.47 -0.34
C ASP A 15 -13.84 -3.86 0.40
N PHE A 16 -13.60 -3.37 1.62
CA PHE A 16 -12.42 -3.75 2.42
C PHE A 16 -12.74 -4.95 3.29
N GLY A 17 -11.91 -5.98 3.15
CA GLY A 17 -11.92 -7.14 4.01
C GLY A 17 -10.82 -7.07 5.07
N GLU A 18 -10.18 -8.20 5.31
CA GLU A 18 -9.14 -8.34 6.32
C GLU A 18 -7.85 -7.61 5.94
N ALA A 19 -7.22 -6.96 6.92
CA ALA A 19 -5.86 -6.43 6.82
C ALA A 19 -4.94 -7.24 7.73
N ARG A 20 -3.99 -7.99 7.14
CA ARG A 20 -3.01 -8.79 7.88
C ARG A 20 -1.65 -8.10 7.89
N PRO A 21 -1.08 -7.79 9.06
CA PRO A 21 0.30 -7.33 9.15
C PRO A 21 1.23 -8.32 8.48
N VAL A 22 2.14 -7.81 7.66
CA VAL A 22 3.25 -8.60 7.11
C VAL A 22 4.55 -8.11 7.75
N GLY A 23 5.28 -9.02 8.35
CA GLY A 23 6.49 -8.73 9.12
C GLY A 23 7.77 -8.64 8.28
N GLY A 24 8.88 -8.33 8.97
CA GLY A 24 10.20 -8.09 8.39
C GLY A 24 10.60 -6.63 8.64
N GLY A 25 11.81 -6.39 9.16
CA GLY A 25 12.32 -5.12 9.75
C GLY A 25 12.40 -3.91 8.81
N CYS A 26 11.32 -3.62 8.09
CA CYS A 26 11.15 -2.46 7.25
C CYS A 26 10.86 -1.24 8.14
N ILE A 27 11.45 -0.10 7.79
CA ILE A 27 11.13 1.20 8.39
C ILE A 27 9.67 1.64 8.10
N ASN A 28 8.95 0.92 7.24
CA ASN A 28 7.56 1.17 6.88
C ASN A 28 6.66 0.10 7.51
N HIS A 29 5.44 0.50 7.87
CA HIS A 29 4.38 -0.47 8.15
C HIS A 29 3.93 -1.13 6.85
N GLY A 30 3.60 -2.41 6.92
CA GLY A 30 3.14 -3.21 5.78
C GLY A 30 1.99 -4.13 6.16
N VAL A 31 0.96 -4.18 5.31
CA VAL A 31 -0.14 -5.15 5.42
C VAL A 31 -0.46 -5.79 4.08
N ARG A 32 -0.92 -7.04 4.10
CA ARG A 32 -1.75 -7.60 3.02
C ARG A 32 -3.18 -7.17 3.29
N LEU A 33 -3.78 -6.47 2.33
CA LEU A 33 -5.13 -5.94 2.38
C LEU A 33 -6.02 -6.70 1.40
N ALA A 34 -6.97 -7.48 1.92
CA ALA A 34 -7.99 -8.10 1.10
C ALA A 34 -9.06 -7.08 0.72
N THR A 35 -9.43 -7.03 -0.56
CA THR A 35 -10.50 -6.17 -1.06
C THR A 35 -11.40 -6.88 -2.06
N GLY A 36 -12.55 -6.28 -2.37
CA GLY A 36 -13.45 -6.76 -3.44
C GLY A 36 -12.82 -6.76 -4.83
N ALA A 37 -11.74 -6.00 -5.07
CA ALA A 37 -10.98 -5.98 -6.31
C ALA A 37 -9.76 -6.91 -6.31
N GLY A 38 -9.56 -7.70 -5.25
CA GLY A 38 -8.40 -8.56 -5.04
C GLY A 38 -7.52 -8.11 -3.88
N ASP A 39 -6.36 -8.75 -3.75
CA ASP A 39 -5.43 -8.49 -2.66
C ASP A 39 -4.36 -7.46 -3.03
N PHE A 40 -4.08 -6.57 -2.09
CA PHE A 40 -3.08 -5.52 -2.24
C PHE A 40 -2.02 -5.61 -1.13
N PHE A 41 -0.76 -5.28 -1.47
CA PHE A 41 0.26 -5.00 -0.48
C PHE A 41 0.32 -3.50 -0.23
N LEU A 42 0.00 -3.07 0.99
CA LEU A 42 -0.05 -1.66 1.36
C LEU A 42 1.11 -1.31 2.29
N LYS A 43 1.90 -0.31 1.91
CA LYS A 43 2.94 0.29 2.75
C LYS A 43 2.55 1.70 3.19
N TRP A 44 2.88 2.07 4.42
CA TRP A 44 2.78 3.45 4.88
C TRP A 44 3.83 3.77 5.95
N ASN A 45 4.15 5.06 6.05
CA ASN A 45 5.06 5.58 7.05
C ASN A 45 4.74 7.05 7.30
N SER A 46 4.31 7.40 8.53
CA SER A 46 3.94 8.78 8.87
C SER A 46 5.13 9.74 8.96
N ARG A 47 6.36 9.21 8.93
CA ARG A 47 7.61 9.98 8.95
C ARG A 47 8.25 10.10 7.58
N ALA A 48 7.71 9.43 6.55
CA ALA A 48 8.23 9.49 5.20
C ALA A 48 7.78 10.78 4.51
N ASP A 49 8.67 11.37 3.70
CA ASP A 49 8.31 12.50 2.84
C ASP A 49 7.49 12.05 1.61
N GLU A 50 6.88 13.01 0.91
CA GLU A 50 5.98 12.76 -0.22
C GLU A 50 6.65 12.04 -1.41
N ARG A 51 7.98 12.15 -1.53
CA ARG A 51 8.74 11.52 -2.62
C ARG A 51 9.17 10.10 -2.30
N PHE A 52 9.16 9.73 -1.02
CA PHE A 52 9.70 8.46 -0.53
C PHE A 52 9.12 7.25 -1.29
N PHE A 53 7.79 7.10 -1.31
CA PHE A 53 7.14 5.99 -2.01
C PHE A 53 7.10 6.18 -3.53
N ARG A 54 7.19 7.41 -4.03
CA ARG A 54 7.29 7.69 -5.47
C ARG A 54 8.60 7.14 -6.03
N ILE A 55 9.72 7.39 -5.36
CA ILE A 55 11.04 6.89 -5.76
C ILE A 55 11.07 5.35 -5.69
N GLU A 56 10.47 4.76 -4.65
CA GLU A 56 10.36 3.30 -4.56
C GLU A 56 9.58 2.71 -5.74
N ALA A 57 8.44 3.31 -6.13
CA ALA A 57 7.66 2.88 -7.27
C ALA A 57 8.42 3.04 -8.60
N GLU A 58 9.13 4.15 -8.79
CA GLU A 58 10.01 4.37 -9.96
C GLU A 58 11.11 3.31 -10.04
N GLY A 59 11.76 2.97 -8.92
CA GLY A 59 12.78 1.93 -8.86
C GLY A 59 12.24 0.54 -9.19
N LEU A 60 11.06 0.18 -8.67
CA LEU A 60 10.39 -1.08 -9.02
C LEU A 60 10.02 -1.15 -10.51
N ALA A 61 9.51 -0.05 -11.08
CA ALA A 61 9.20 0.03 -12.50
C ALA A 61 10.46 -0.13 -13.37
N ALA A 62 11.60 0.45 -12.97
CA ALA A 62 12.87 0.30 -13.65
C ALA A 62 13.40 -1.16 -13.63
N LEU A 63 13.08 -1.92 -12.59
CA LEU A 63 13.45 -3.34 -12.46
C LEU A 63 12.49 -4.29 -13.19
N ALA A 64 11.27 -3.84 -13.50
CA ALA A 64 10.21 -4.68 -14.03
C ALA A 64 10.43 -5.16 -15.49
N GLY A 65 11.47 -4.65 -16.17
CA GLY A 65 12.09 -5.21 -17.38
C GLY A 65 11.15 -5.79 -18.42
#